data_AF-F5XH89-F1
#
_entry.id   AF-F5XH89-F1
#
_cell.length_a   1.000
_cell.length_b   1.000
_cell.length_c   1.000
_cell.angle_alpha   90.00
_cell.angle_beta   90.00
_cell.angle_gamma   90.00
#
_symmetry.space_group_name_H-M   'P 1'
#
loop_
_entity.id
_entity.type
_entity.pdbx_description
1 polymer ?
#
loop_
_entity_poly.entity_id
_entity_poly.type
_entity_poly.pdbx_seq_one_letter_code
_entity_poly.pdbx_strand_id
1 'polypeptide(L)'
;MSLSASEFYEAGMNLPPSARKDVALRLLESLEVADQESVDEAWTAAIGSRIDDVLSGKVETIPGEEVFARIDARLAAREAARNA
;
A
#
# COMPACT_ATOMS: atom_id res chain seq x y z
N MET A 1 1.07 -34.50 -7.04
CA MET A 1 -0.11 -34.67 -6.16
C MET A 1 -0.56 -33.27 -5.75
N SER A 2 -1.83 -32.93 -5.93
CA SER A 2 -2.39 -31.67 -5.44
C SER A 2 -3.01 -31.89 -4.06
N LEU A 3 -2.59 -31.12 -3.06
CA LEU A 3 -3.28 -31.05 -1.77
C LEU A 3 -4.57 -30.25 -1.96
N SER A 4 -5.66 -30.66 -1.31
CA SER A 4 -6.83 -29.80 -1.15
C SER A 4 -6.52 -28.63 -0.19
N ALA A 5 -7.32 -27.56 -0.26
CA ALA A 5 -7.16 -26.40 0.61
C ALA A 5 -7.30 -26.77 2.10
N SER A 6 -8.20 -27.69 2.43
CA SER A 6 -8.37 -28.19 3.81
C SER A 6 -7.19 -29.02 4.27
N GLU A 7 -6.67 -29.94 3.44
CA GLU A 7 -5.46 -30.71 3.78
C GLU A 7 -4.24 -29.81 3.98
N PHE A 8 -4.11 -28.77 3.16
CA PHE A 8 -3.04 -27.78 3.28
C PHE A 8 -3.16 -26.95 4.57
N TYR A 9 -4.37 -26.50 4.90
CA TYR A 9 -4.64 -25.76 6.12
C TYR A 9 -4.26 -26.56 7.38
N GLU A 10 -4.72 -27.80 7.46
CA GLU A 10 -4.41 -28.70 8.59
C GLU A 10 -2.90 -28.97 8.69
N ALA A 11 -2.24 -29.24 7.56
CA ALA A 11 -0.78 -29.40 7.53
C ALA A 11 -0.04 -28.14 8.00
N GLY A 12 -0.49 -26.95 7.58
CA GLY A 12 0.06 -25.67 8.03
C GLY A 12 -0.16 -25.41 9.52
N MET A 13 -1.30 -25.85 10.07
CA MET A 13 -1.59 -25.72 11.49
C MET A 13 -0.71 -26.61 12.38
N ASN A 14 -0.21 -27.73 11.84
CA ASN A 14 0.73 -28.61 12.53
C ASN A 14 2.17 -28.09 12.59
N LEU A 15 2.49 -26.99 11.87
CA LEU A 15 3.82 -26.38 11.92
C LEU A 15 4.06 -25.61 13.23
N PRO A 16 5.30 -25.54 13.74
CA PRO A 16 5.66 -24.59 14.78
C PRO A 16 5.30 -23.14 14.39
N PRO A 17 5.00 -22.25 15.35
CA PRO A 17 4.58 -20.87 15.05
C PRO A 17 5.51 -20.10 14.10
N SER A 18 6.83 -20.25 14.24
CA SER A 18 7.81 -19.60 13.35
C SER A 18 7.72 -20.12 11.92
N ALA A 19 7.74 -21.43 11.72
CA ALA A 19 7.62 -22.04 10.39
C ALA A 19 6.28 -21.71 9.72
N ARG A 20 5.20 -21.67 10.49
CA ARG A 20 3.87 -21.26 9.99
C ARG A 20 3.86 -19.79 9.54
N LYS A 21 4.52 -18.88 10.28
CA LYS A 21 4.69 -17.48 9.87
C LYS A 21 5.44 -17.38 8.55
N ASP A 22 6.56 -18.10 8.42
CA ASP A 22 7.38 -18.05 7.21
C ASP A 22 6.61 -18.57 5.98
N VAL A 23 5.84 -19.65 6.12
CA VAL A 23 4.99 -20.18 5.04
C VAL A 23 3.89 -19.19 4.68
N ALA A 24 3.23 -18.58 5.67
CA ALA A 24 2.18 -17.59 5.42
C ALA A 24 2.71 -16.37 4.66
N LEU A 25 3.91 -15.87 4.99
CA LEU A 25 4.54 -14.76 4.28
C LEU A 25 4.86 -15.11 2.82
N ARG A 26 5.44 -16.28 2.55
CA ARG A 26 5.74 -16.71 1.17
C ARG A 26 4.48 -16.91 0.32
N LEU A 27 3.40 -17.41 0.93
CA LEU A 27 2.12 -17.50 0.25
C LEU A 27 1.55 -16.12 -0.04
N LEU A 28 1.66 -15.18 0.90
CA LEU A 28 1.24 -13.79 0.69
C LEU A 28 2.05 -13.14 -0.45
N GLU A 29 3.37 -13.27 -0.43
CA GLU A 29 4.27 -12.81 -1.50
C GLU A 29 3.88 -13.39 -2.86
N SER A 30 3.42 -14.65 -2.91
CA SER A 30 2.94 -15.26 -4.16
C SER A 30 1.62 -14.69 -4.69
N LEU A 31 0.85 -14.00 -3.84
CA LEU A 31 -0.36 -13.27 -4.22
C LEU A 31 -0.05 -11.82 -4.59
N GLU A 32 1.00 -11.25 -3.99
CA GLU A 32 1.53 -9.92 -4.29
C GLU A 32 2.27 -9.84 -5.63
N VAL A 33 2.01 -10.77 -6.54
CA VAL A 33 2.24 -10.59 -7.98
C VAL A 33 1.14 -9.67 -8.55
N ALA A 34 0.90 -8.54 -7.90
CA ALA A 34 0.68 -7.36 -8.73
C ALA A 34 1.98 -7.24 -9.50
N ASP A 35 1.91 -7.31 -10.82
CA ASP A 35 3.09 -7.19 -11.66
C ASP A 35 3.79 -5.88 -11.26
N GLN A 36 4.87 -5.99 -10.47
CA GLN A 36 5.52 -4.83 -9.88
C GLN A 36 5.99 -3.90 -11.00
N GLU A 37 6.33 -4.47 -12.16
CA GLU A 37 6.59 -3.75 -13.40
C GLU A 37 5.38 -2.91 -13.82
N SER A 38 4.18 -3.50 -13.91
CA SER A 38 2.94 -2.74 -14.20
C SER A 38 2.64 -1.64 -13.17
N VAL A 39 2.94 -1.86 -11.88
CA VAL A 39 2.76 -0.86 -10.81
C VAL A 39 3.76 0.28 -11.02
N ASP A 40 5.01 -0.06 -11.29
CA ASP A 40 6.09 0.91 -11.52
C ASP A 40 5.83 1.73 -12.80
N GLU A 41 5.33 1.11 -13.86
CA GLU A 41 4.90 1.77 -15.09
C GLU A 41 3.76 2.76 -14.82
N ALA A 42 2.73 2.33 -14.07
CA ALA A 42 1.60 3.18 -13.71
C ALA A 42 2.05 4.38 -12.84
N TRP A 43 2.96 4.16 -11.89
CA TRP A 43 3.54 5.24 -11.09
C TRP A 43 4.37 6.20 -11.94
N THR A 44 5.18 5.69 -12.86
CA THR A 44 6.00 6.50 -13.78
C THR A 44 5.11 7.41 -14.62
N ALA A 45 4.04 6.85 -15.21
CA ALA A 45 3.07 7.63 -15.99
C ALA A 45 2.36 8.70 -15.14
N ALA A 46 1.94 8.34 -13.92
CA ALA A 46 1.27 9.27 -13.02
C ALA A 46 2.18 10.43 -12.56
N ILE A 47 3.45 10.15 -12.25
CA ILE A 47 4.44 11.16 -11.87
C ILE A 47 4.70 12.10 -13.05
N GLY A 48 4.95 11.56 -14.24
CA GLY A 48 5.16 12.34 -15.46
C GLY A 48 3.99 13.29 -15.73
N SER A 49 2.76 12.77 -15.75
CA SER A 49 1.57 13.59 -15.95
C SER A 49 1.40 14.69 -14.90
N ARG A 50 1.74 14.43 -13.63
CA ARG A 50 1.64 15.45 -12.57
C ARG A 50 2.70 16.54 -12.72
N ILE A 51 3.91 16.18 -13.15
CA ILE A 51 4.96 17.15 -13.46
C ILE A 51 4.50 18.04 -14.62
N ASP A 52 3.99 17.45 -15.69
CA ASP A 52 3.50 18.21 -16.85
C ASP A 52 2.35 19.14 -16.50
N ASP A 53 1.40 18.69 -15.68
CA ASP A 53 0.29 19.51 -15.19
C ASP A 53 0.79 20.73 -14.39
N VAL A 54 1.84 20.57 -13.58
CA VAL A 54 2.47 21.67 -12.84
C VAL A 54 3.25 22.60 -13.77
N LEU A 55 4.11 22.06 -14.64
CA LEU A 55 4.95 22.86 -15.53
C LEU A 55 4.14 23.63 -16.57
N SER A 56 3.03 23.07 -17.04
CA SER A 56 2.09 23.74 -17.95
C SER A 56 1.21 24.79 -17.28
N GLY A 57 1.19 24.83 -15.94
CA GLY A 57 0.27 25.69 -15.19
C GLY A 57 -1.19 25.25 -15.26
N LYS A 58 -1.47 24.01 -15.69
CA LYS A 58 -2.81 23.44 -15.73
C LYS A 58 -3.41 23.29 -14.33
N VAL A 59 -2.56 23.08 -13.32
CA VAL A 59 -2.96 23.05 -11.91
C VAL A 59 -2.48 24.30 -11.18
N GLU A 60 -3.31 24.80 -10.28
CA GLU A 60 -2.93 25.85 -9.35
C GLU A 60 -2.16 25.24 -8.17
N THR A 61 -0.91 25.67 -7.98
CA THR A 61 -0.08 25.24 -6.86
C THR A 61 -0.31 26.14 -5.65
N ILE A 62 -0.10 25.59 -4.46
CA ILE A 62 -0.12 26.34 -3.20
C ILE A 62 1.28 26.39 -2.59
N PRO A 63 1.59 27.39 -1.74
CA PRO A 63 2.83 27.43 -0.99
C PRO A 63 3.02 26.16 -0.13
N GLY A 64 4.27 25.71 0.00
CA GLY A 64 4.59 24.51 0.78
C GLY A 64 4.17 24.63 2.25
N GLU A 65 4.32 25.80 2.86
CA GLU A 65 3.89 26.06 4.24
C GLU A 65 2.38 25.82 4.42
N GLU A 66 1.59 26.18 3.42
CA GLU A 66 0.14 25.97 3.42
C GLU A 66 -0.22 24.48 3.34
N VAL A 67 0.55 23.68 2.58
CA VAL A 67 0.37 22.22 2.53
C VAL A 67 0.52 21.61 3.92
N PHE A 68 1.60 21.95 4.63
CA PHE A 68 1.86 21.40 5.98
C PHE A 68 0.81 21.86 6.99
N ALA A 69 0.43 23.14 6.98
CA ALA A 69 -0.64 23.64 7.85
C ALA A 69 -1.97 22.88 7.65
N ARG A 70 -2.33 22.56 6.40
CA ARG A 70 -3.53 21.75 6.08
C ARG A 70 -3.41 20.30 6.57
N ILE A 71 -2.21 19.69 6.47
CA ILE A 71 -1.96 18.33 6.98
C ILE A 71 -2.11 18.30 8.50
N ASP A 72 -1.49 19.23 9.21
CA ASP A 72 -1.53 19.31 10.67
C ASP A 72 -2.97 19.48 11.18
N ALA A 73 -3.72 20.39 10.56
CA ALA A 73 -5.14 20.59 10.89
C ALA A 73 -5.97 19.31 10.70
N ARG A 74 -5.71 18.56 9.62
CA ARG A 74 -6.42 17.29 9.35
C ARG A 74 -6.05 16.20 10.34
N LEU A 75 -4.80 16.14 10.78
CA LEU A 75 -4.35 15.19 11.80
C LEU A 75 -4.97 15.51 13.16
N ALA A 76 -4.94 16.77 13.58
CA ALA A 76 -5.57 17.23 14.82
C ALA A 76 -7.07 16.93 14.85
N ALA A 77 -7.78 17.17 13.74
CA ALA A 77 -9.20 16.85 13.62
C ALA A 77 -9.49 15.34 13.76
N ARG A 78 -8.66 14.49 13.16
CA ARG A 78 -8.78 13.02 13.29
C ARG A 78 -8.52 12.55 14.72
N GLU A 79 -7.58 13.17 15.41
CA GLU A 79 -7.28 12.85 16.80
C GLU A 79 -8.42 13.26 17.73
N ALA A 80 -8.94 14.48 17.57
CA ALA A 80 -10.11 14.94 18.31
C ALA A 80 -11.33 14.01 18.10
N ALA A 81 -11.57 13.55 16.87
CA ALA A 81 -12.67 12.62 16.56
C ALA A 81 -12.49 11.22 17.16
N ARG A 82 -11.24 10.76 17.39
CA ARG A 82 -10.99 9.47 18.06
C ARG A 82 -11.15 9.55 19.58
N ASN A 83 -10.97 10.74 20.16
CA ASN A 83 -10.96 10.97 21.60
C ASN A 83 -12.31 11.49 22.15
N ALA A 84 -13.30 11.70 21.27
CA ALA A 84 -14.66 12.11 21.59
C ALA A 84 -15.60 10.89 21.70
#